data_AF-A0A7V9QDA9-F1
#
_entry.id   AF-A0A7V9QDA9-F1
#
_cell.length_a   1.000
_cell.length_b   1.000
_cell.length_c   1.000
_cell.angle_alpha   90.00
_cell.angle_beta   90.00
_cell.angle_gamma   90.00
#
_symmetry.space_group_name_H-M   'P 1'
#
loop_
_entity.id
_entity.type
_entity.pdbx_description
1 polymer ?
#
loop_
_entity_poly.entity_id
_entity_poly.type
_entity_poly.pdbx_seq_one_letter_code
_entity_poly.pdbx_strand_id
1 'polypeptide(L)' 'MSKLLAFLGMTVGGWGAWGIGARFSFNAAFLLSIVGTALGLYIGRRIAQDYF' A
#
# COMPACT_ATOMS: atom_id res chain seq x y z
N MET A 1 -7.95 -9.65 13.81
CA MET A 1 -8.27 -8.44 13.01
C MET A 1 -7.08 -7.92 12.18
N SER A 2 -5.83 -8.11 12.63
CA SER A 2 -4.62 -7.58 11.95
C SER A 2 -4.39 -8.00 10.48
N LYS A 3 -4.79 -9.22 10.08
CA LYS A 3 -4.64 -9.67 8.67
C LYS A 3 -5.55 -8.91 7.69
N LEU A 4 -6.77 -8.54 8.08
CA LEU A 4 -7.71 -7.81 7.23
C LEU A 4 -7.29 -6.35 7.04
N LEU A 5 -6.82 -5.71 8.12
CA LEU A 5 -6.26 -4.36 8.07
C LEU A 5 -4.98 -4.29 7.24
N ALA A 6 -4.12 -5.30 7.33
CA ALA A 6 -2.95 -5.42 6.44
C ALA A 6 -3.37 -5.60 4.97
N PHE A 7 -4.42 -6.38 4.70
CA PHE A 7 -4.94 -6.58 3.33
C PHE A 7 -5.54 -5.30 2.75
N LEU A 8 -6.33 -4.56 3.55
CA LEU A 8 -6.85 -3.24 3.18
C LEU A 8 -5.73 -2.23 2.92
N GLY A 9 -4.72 -2.19 3.80
CA GLY A 9 -3.55 -1.32 3.63
C GLY A 9 -2.78 -1.60 2.35
N MET A 10 -2.57 -2.89 2.01
CA MET A 10 -1.95 -3.29 0.75
C MET A 10 -2.78 -2.89 -0.47
N THR A 11 -4.09 -3.09 -0.45
CA THR A 11 -4.98 -2.75 -1.57
C THR A 11 -5.02 -1.24 -1.83
N VAL A 12 -5.19 -0.44 -0.77
CA VAL A 12 -5.24 1.03 -0.89
C VAL A 12 -3.86 1.59 -1.24
N GLY A 13 -2.79 1.07 -0.65
CA GLY A 13 -1.41 1.46 -0.95
C GLY A 13 -1.01 1.14 -2.38
N GLY A 14 -1.38 -0.05 -2.88
CA GLY A 14 -1.14 -0.46 -4.26
C GLY A 14 -1.94 0.35 -5.28
N TRP A 15 -3.24 0.60 -5.02
CA TRP A 15 -4.10 1.37 -5.92
C TRP A 15 -3.72 2.86 -5.96
N GLY A 16 -3.44 3.46 -4.80
CA GLY A 16 -2.97 4.84 -4.71
C GLY A 16 -1.62 5.04 -5.38
N ALA A 17 -0.68 4.12 -5.18
CA ALA A 17 0.62 4.16 -5.83
C ALA A 17 0.53 4.00 -7.35
N TRP A 18 -0.38 3.15 -7.84
CA TRP A 18 -0.59 2.95 -9.27
C TRP A 18 -1.18 4.21 -9.92
N GLY A 19 -2.15 4.86 -9.29
CA GLY A 19 -2.74 6.12 -9.78
C GLY A 19 -1.74 7.27 -9.88
N ILE A 20 -0.76 7.33 -8.98
CA ILE A 20 0.31 8.35 -8.99
C ILE A 20 1.39 7.98 -10.02
N GLY A 21 1.82 6.72 -10.06
CA GLY A 21 2.92 6.29 -10.92
C GLY A 21 2.54 6.12 -12.40
N ALA A 22 1.28 5.80 -12.71
CA ALA A 22 0.78 5.73 -14.09
C ALA A 22 0.91 7.08 -14.83
N ARG A 23 1.00 8.19 -14.09
CA ARG A 23 1.18 9.53 -14.64
C ARG A 23 2.61 9.85 -15.07
N PHE A 24 3.59 9.11 -14.57
CA PHE A 24 5.00 9.35 -14.86
C PHE A 24 5.53 8.38 -15.90
N SER A 25 5.31 7.07 -15.75
CA SER A 25 5.72 6.01 -16.68
C SER A 25 5.30 4.64 -16.15
N PHE A 26 5.17 3.63 -17.00
CA PHE A 26 4.85 2.25 -16.57
C PHE A 26 5.89 1.69 -15.55
N ASN A 27 7.18 1.97 -15.75
CA ASN A 27 8.24 1.62 -14.80
C ASN A 27 8.10 2.36 -13.44
N ALA A 28 7.71 3.64 -13.48
CA ALA A 28 7.46 4.41 -12.26
C ALA A 28 6.23 3.89 -11.52
N ALA A 29 5.16 3.49 -12.24
CA ALA A 29 3.99 2.83 -11.68
C ALA A 29 4.34 1.50 -11.01
N PHE A 30 5.21 0.71 -11.63
CA PHE A 30 5.63 -0.57 -11.07
C PHE A 30 6.46 -0.41 -9.78
N LEU A 31 7.44 0.49 -9.79
CA LEU A 31 8.25 0.81 -8.60
C LEU A 31 7.40 1.43 -7.48
N LEU A 32 6.52 2.38 -7.81
CA LEU A 32 5.59 2.97 -6.84
C LEU A 32 4.65 1.91 -6.28
N SER A 33 4.12 0.98 -7.07
CA SER A 33 3.26 -0.10 -6.57
C SER A 33 3.99 -0.99 -5.57
N ILE A 34 5.26 -1.34 -5.80
CA ILE A 34 6.05 -2.12 -4.84
C ILE A 34 6.20 -1.33 -3.53
N VAL A 35 6.61 -0.07 -3.62
CA VAL A 35 6.84 0.79 -2.45
C VAL A 35 5.54 1.09 -1.71
N GLY A 36 4.46 1.38 -2.42
CA GLY A 36 3.12 1.64 -1.89
C GLY A 36 2.49 0.42 -1.23
N THR A 37 2.75 -0.77 -1.74
CA THR A 37 2.30 -2.02 -1.12
C THR A 37 3.07 -2.29 0.17
N ALA A 38 4.39 -2.08 0.19
CA ALA A 38 5.22 -2.22 1.39
C ALA A 38 4.82 -1.20 2.47
N LEU A 39 4.61 0.06 2.10
CA LEU A 39 4.12 1.11 2.99
C LEU A 39 2.71 0.81 3.50
N GLY A 40 1.80 0.38 2.63
CA GLY A 40 0.44 -0.02 2.98
C GLY A 40 0.40 -1.18 3.97
N LEU A 41 1.28 -2.17 3.80
CA LEU A 41 1.44 -3.27 4.75
C LEU A 41 1.99 -2.78 6.09
N TYR A 42 2.99 -1.90 6.09
CA TYR A 42 3.61 -1.38 7.31
C TYR A 42 2.62 -0.53 8.12
N ILE A 43 1.95 0.42 7.48
CA ILE A 43 0.94 1.28 8.11
C ILE A 43 -0.26 0.44 8.56
N GLY A 44 -0.74 -0.50 7.72
CA GLY A 44 -1.84 -1.39 8.06
C GLY A 44 -1.53 -2.29 9.26
N ARG A 45 -0.29 -2.79 9.37
CA ARG A 45 0.17 -3.54 10.55
C ARG A 45 0.28 -2.66 11.79
N ARG A 46 0.78 -1.43 11.64
CA ARG A 46 0.96 -0.50 12.75
C ARG A 46 -0.37 -0.05 13.33
N ILE A 47 -1.33 0.35 12.49
CA ILE A 47 -2.70 0.66 12.90
C ILE A 47 -3.36 -0.55 13.55
N ALA A 48 -3.14 -1.75 13.02
CA ALA A 48 -3.67 -2.98 13.61
C ALA A 48 -3.03 -3.39 14.94
N GLN A 49 -1.88 -2.83 15.32
CA GLN A 49 -1.26 -3.04 16.63
C GLN A 49 -1.63 -1.93 17.62
N ASP A 50 -1.80 -0.70 17.12
CA ASP A 50 -2.14 0.47 17.93
C ASP A 50 -3.64 0.50 18.30
N TYR A 51 -4.52 -0.11 17.49
CA TYR A 51 -5.99 -0.08 17.68
C TYR A 51 -6.65 -1.43 17.99
N PHE A 52 -5.95 -2.56 17.89
CA PHE A 52 -6.50 -3.92 18.08
C PHE A 52 -5.52 -4.83 18.82
#